data_AF-X1QV42-F1
#
_entry.id   AF-X1QV42-F1
#
_cell.length_a   1.000
_cell.length_b   1.000
_cell.length_c   1.000
_cell.angle_alpha   90.00
_cell.angle_beta   90.00
_cell.angle_gamma   90.00
#
_symmetry.space_group_name_H-M   'P 1'
#
loop_
_entity.id
_entity.type
_entity.pdbx_description
1 polymer ?
#
loop_
_entity_poly.entity_id
_entity_poly.type
_entity_poly.pdbx_seq_one_letter_code
_entity_poly.pdbx_strand_id
1 'polypeptide(L)' 'QEYEEQGYVANIVFTCGTVLIGDELFCYYGGADTVICLATAKLNDLLSLKE' A
#
# COMPACT_ATOMS: atom_id res chain seq x y z
N GLN A 1 -5.27 6.90 6.92
CA GLN A 1 -6.52 7.63 6.68
C GLN A 1 -6.32 9.11 6.42
N GLU A 2 -6.00 9.97 7.39
CA GLU A 2 -5.84 11.42 7.08
C GLU A 2 -4.84 11.68 5.93
N TYR A 3 -3.72 10.96 5.91
CA TYR A 3 -2.68 11.07 4.88
C TYR A 3 -3.02 10.46 3.51
N GLU A 4 -4.16 9.77 3.39
CA GLU A 4 -4.69 9.22 2.12
C GLU A 4 -5.93 9.99 1.65
N GLU A 5 -6.69 10.53 2.60
CA GLU A 5 -7.92 11.28 2.36
C GLU A 5 -7.65 12.78 2.18
N GLN A 6 -6.55 13.30 2.74
CA GLN A 6 -6.17 14.72 2.69
C GLN A 6 -4.74 14.91 2.20
N GLY A 7 -4.55 15.81 1.25
CA GLY A 7 -3.26 16.12 0.64
C GLY A 7 -3.41 16.93 -0.63
N TYR A 8 -2.37 16.94 -1.47
CA TYR A 8 -2.40 17.59 -2.79
C TYR A 8 -3.55 17.07 -3.66
N VAL A 9 -3.81 15.76 -3.62
CA VAL A 9 -5.00 15.14 -4.22
C VAL A 9 -5.68 14.26 -3.18
N ALA A 10 -6.89 14.60 -2.77
CA ALA A 10 -7.66 13.87 -1.75
C ALA A 10 -8.09 12.47 -2.22
N ASN A 11 -8.19 11.52 -1.27
CA ASN A 11 -8.67 10.15 -1.45
C ASN A 11 -7.86 9.32 -2.46
N ILE A 12 -6.53 9.37 -2.36
CA ILE A 12 -5.61 8.63 -3.23
C ILE A 12 -4.75 7.65 -2.43
N VAL A 13 -4.75 6.42 -2.93
CA VAL A 13 -3.80 5.35 -2.61
C VAL A 13 -3.27 4.84 -3.95
N PHE A 14 -1.98 5.08 -4.24
CA PHE A 14 -1.38 4.67 -5.51
C PHE A 14 -0.08 3.88 -5.31
N THR A 15 -0.10 2.59 -5.63
CA THR A 15 1.04 1.68 -5.43
C THR A 15 2.11 1.86 -6.51
N CYS A 16 3.38 1.97 -6.12
CA CYS A 16 4.49 2.21 -7.05
C CYS A 16 5.55 1.11 -7.05
N GLY A 17 5.59 0.28 -6.00
CA GLY A 17 6.57 -0.79 -5.90
C GLY A 17 6.31 -1.71 -4.71
N THR A 18 6.62 -2.98 -4.90
CA THR A 18 6.44 -4.01 -3.88
C THR A 18 7.67 -4.88 -3.83
N VAL A 19 8.13 -5.20 -2.61
CA VAL A 19 9.20 -6.18 -2.40
C VAL A 19 8.70 -7.30 -1.49
N LEU A 20 9.08 -8.54 -1.80
CA LEU A 20 8.82 -9.70 -0.95
C LEU A 20 10.07 -9.96 -0.11
N ILE A 21 9.92 -9.96 1.21
CA ILE A 21 11.00 -10.29 2.16
C ILE A 21 10.53 -11.49 2.98
N GLY A 22 11.09 -12.66 2.70
CA GLY A 22 10.58 -13.91 3.26
C GLY A 22 9.16 -14.20 2.75
N ASP A 23 8.19 -14.25 3.66
CA ASP A 23 6.77 -14.50 3.38
C ASP A 23 5.89 -13.23 3.47
N GLU A 24 6.51 -12.07 3.71
CA GLU A 24 5.82 -10.79 3.89
C GLU A 24 6.06 -9.86 2.69
N LEU A 25 4.97 -9.36 2.11
CA LEU A 25 4.98 -8.34 1.07
C LEU A 25 5.04 -6.96 1.71
N PHE A 26 5.93 -6.12 1.20
CA PHE A 26 6.08 -4.71 1.56
C PHE A 26 5.67 -3.89 0.34
N CYS A 27 4.48 -3.28 0.39
CA CYS A 27 3.94 -2.48 -0.70
C CYS A 27 4.08 -1.00 -0.39
N TYR A 28 4.96 -0.31 -1.13
CA TYR A 28 5.11 1.14 -1.05
C TYR A 28 4.11 1.83 -1.97
N TYR A 29 3.43 2.83 -1.42
CA TYR A 29 2.39 3.56 -2.15
C TYR A 29 2.41 5.05 -1.79
N GLY A 30 1.92 5.88 -2.71
CA GLY A 30 1.67 7.29 -2.47
C GLY A 30 0.33 7.50 -1.77
N GLY A 31 0.33 8.29 -0.70
CA GLY A 31 -0.86 8.77 0.00
C GLY A 31 -1.15 10.22 -0.37
N ALA A 32 -2.34 10.46 -0.92
CA ALA A 32 -2.86 11.78 -1.28
C ALA A 32 -1.90 12.69 -2.11
N ASP A 33 -1.08 12.10 -2.98
CA ASP A 33 0.00 12.76 -3.73
C ASP A 33 0.95 13.61 -2.86
N THR A 34 1.10 13.25 -1.58
CA THR A 34 1.78 14.08 -0.58
C THR A 34 2.86 13.31 0.19
N VAL A 35 2.60 12.04 0.49
CA VAL A 35 3.50 11.21 1.31
C VAL A 35 3.75 9.85 0.67
N ILE A 36 4.84 9.21 1.08
CA ILE A 36 5.10 7.79 0.81
C ILE A 36 4.69 6.98 2.05
N CYS A 37 3.89 5.95 1.82
CA CYS A 37 3.36 5.05 2.83
C CYS A 37 3.84 3.61 2.55
N LEU A 38 3.65 2.73 3.54
CA LEU A 38 3.98 1.32 3.45
C LEU A 38 2.83 0.51 4.05
N ALA A 39 2.34 -0.47 3.29
CA ALA A 39 1.47 -1.52 3.78
C ALA A 39 2.20 -2.86 3.74
N THR A 40 1.97 -3.72 4.73
CA THR A 40 2.49 -5.09 4.73
C THR A 40 1.38 -6.13 4.84
N ALA A 41 1.62 -7.30 4.26
CA ALA A 41 0.74 -8.45 4.37
C ALA A 41 1.51 -9.75 4.11
N LYS A 42 1.03 -10.86 4.68
CA LYS A 42 1.52 -12.18 4.29
C LYS A 42 1.08 -12.49 2.86
N LEU A 43 2.01 -12.99 2.05
CA LEU A 43 1.74 -13.30 0.64
C LEU A 43 0.58 -14.30 0.50
N ASN A 44 0.56 -15.33 1.34
CA ASN A 44 -0.48 -16.37 1.29
C ASN A 44 -1.87 -15.84 1.68
N ASP A 45 -1.95 -14.93 2.64
CA ASP A 45 -3.21 -14.30 3.02
C ASP A 45 -3.79 -13.54 1.81
N LEU A 46 -2.96 -12.74 1.11
CA LEU A 46 -3.38 -12.02 -0.10
C LEU A 46 -3.79 -12.94 -1.25
N LEU A 47 -3.08 -14.06 -1.45
CA LEU A 47 -3.43 -15.02 -2.50
C LEU A 47 -4.76 -15.73 -2.20
N SER A 48 -5.06 -15.97 -0.93
CA SER A 48 -6.32 -16.59 -0.50
C SER A 48 -7.55 -15.68 -0.68
N LEU A 49 -7.37 -14.36 -0.82
CA LEU A 49 -8.47 -13.40 -1.06
C LEU A 49 -9.05 -13.46 -2.48
N LYS A 50 -8.40 -14.14 -3.41
CA LYS A 50 -8.83 -14.23 -4.82
C LYS A 50 -9.81 -15.38 -5.09
N GLU A 51 -10.17 -16.16 -4.08
CA GLU A 51 -11.12 -17.28 -4.18
C GLU A 51 -12.55 -16.90 -3.78
#